data_AF-H3AZS6-F1
#
_entry.id   AF-H3AZS6-F1
#
_cell.length_a   1.000
_cell.length_b   1.000
_cell.length_c   1.000
_cell.angle_alpha   90.00
_cell.angle_beta   90.00
_cell.angle_gamma   90.00
#
_symmetry.space_group_name_H-M   'P 1'
#
loop_
_entity.id
_entity.type
_entity.pdbx_description
1 polymer ?
#
loop_
_entity_poly.entity_id
_entity_poly.type
_entity_poly.pdbx_seq_one_letter_code
_entity_poly.pdbx_strand_id
1 'polypeptide(L)'
;VPKDPEDMEVEADSAAEANGEEEEEEESEEDQSGSESETEDESSEMDDEDCERRRTECLDEMSDLEKQFTDIKETLFKERVNQVKTQLEEVISGEAADYLKPLAVLQKNMKVRTKVAGRWRNVRLRFQARLQRWCSKNLFESEKLLLHDNIRSSILERIQRLEDDRQSVNITSEWWNDEVGSKKNKKKLDLFKSERKKKPILVSGPYIVYLLRDIDILEDWTAIKKAKAAVSPQKRKSEGSVKTEKHQYSAKCEDGRLYYEGECFTKGQTIVLEMKDELPSQ
;
A
#
# COMPACT_ATOMS: atom_id res chain seq x y z
N VAL A 1 17.17 -14.76 -23.54
CA VAL A 1 16.25 -13.68 -23.97
C VAL A 1 15.89 -13.94 -25.41
N PRO A 2 14.67 -14.43 -25.64
CA PRO A 2 13.87 -13.91 -26.75
C PRO A 2 12.56 -13.32 -26.22
N LYS A 3 12.16 -12.22 -26.86
CA LYS A 3 11.01 -11.37 -26.58
C LYS A 3 9.69 -12.03 -26.99
N ASP A 4 8.67 -11.78 -26.18
CA ASP A 4 7.25 -12.02 -26.44
C ASP A 4 6.75 -11.22 -27.67
N PRO A 5 5.69 -11.69 -28.35
CA PRO A 5 4.74 -10.83 -29.03
C PRO A 5 3.46 -10.64 -28.20
N GLU A 6 2.99 -9.40 -28.23
CA GLU A 6 1.90 -8.82 -27.45
C GLU A 6 0.52 -9.39 -27.78
N ASP A 7 -0.30 -9.48 -26.73
CA ASP A 7 -1.75 -9.67 -26.76
C ASP A 7 -2.44 -8.42 -27.33
N MET A 8 -3.27 -8.59 -28.36
CA MET A 8 -4.41 -7.73 -28.62
C MET A 8 -5.38 -8.48 -29.54
N GLU A 9 -6.62 -8.66 -29.08
CA GLU A 9 -7.88 -8.53 -29.86
C GLU A 9 -9.02 -9.31 -29.17
N VAL A 10 -9.82 -8.61 -28.35
CA VAL A 10 -11.24 -8.25 -28.53
C VAL A 10 -12.21 -9.41 -28.82
N GLU A 11 -13.11 -9.62 -27.86
CA GLU A 11 -14.36 -10.33 -28.05
C GLU A 11 -15.25 -9.66 -29.10
N ALA A 12 -15.88 -10.48 -29.95
CA ALA A 12 -17.07 -10.12 -30.70
C ALA A 12 -17.92 -11.39 -30.88
N ASP A 13 -18.82 -11.59 -29.92
CA ASP A 13 -19.99 -12.46 -30.02
C ASP A 13 -21.07 -11.76 -30.86
N SER A 14 -21.56 -12.43 -31.91
CA SER A 14 -22.92 -12.29 -32.49
C SER A 14 -22.99 -13.13 -33.77
N ALA A 15 -23.44 -14.39 -33.61
CA ALA A 15 -23.88 -15.22 -34.70
C ALA A 15 -25.21 -14.70 -35.25
N ALA A 16 -25.20 -14.23 -36.50
CA ALA A 16 -26.39 -13.93 -37.28
C ALA A 16 -26.81 -15.19 -38.04
N GLU A 17 -27.81 -15.91 -37.52
CA GLU A 17 -28.56 -16.94 -38.22
C GLU A 17 -29.89 -16.30 -38.66
N ALA A 18 -29.94 -15.85 -39.91
CA ALA A 18 -31.18 -15.51 -40.61
C ALA A 18 -31.59 -16.76 -41.39
N ASN A 19 -32.65 -17.43 -40.93
CA ASN A 19 -33.14 -18.67 -41.51
C ASN A 19 -34.63 -18.54 -41.83
N GLY A 20 -34.95 -18.80 -43.11
CA GLY A 20 -36.24 -19.29 -43.62
C GLY A 20 -37.50 -18.49 -43.32
N GLU A 21 -37.84 -17.54 -44.19
CA GLU A 21 -39.25 -17.19 -44.42
C GLU A 21 -39.77 -18.18 -45.48
N GLU A 22 -40.55 -19.16 -45.02
CA GLU A 22 -41.29 -20.10 -45.85
C GLU A 22 -42.54 -19.42 -46.42
N GLU A 23 -42.82 -19.78 -47.67
CA GLU A 23 -43.94 -19.39 -48.51
C GLU A 23 -45.28 -19.86 -47.93
N GLU A 24 -46.27 -18.98 -47.89
CA GLU A 24 -47.69 -19.36 -47.80
C GLU A 24 -48.44 -18.50 -48.84
N GLU A 25 -48.66 -19.11 -50.01
CA GLU A 25 -49.67 -18.71 -50.99
C GLU A 25 -51.04 -19.13 -50.45
N GLU A 26 -51.95 -18.19 -50.23
CA GLU A 26 -53.37 -18.50 -49.98
C GLU A 26 -54.21 -17.74 -51.03
N GLU A 27 -54.49 -18.45 -52.13
CA GLU A 27 -55.61 -18.18 -53.03
C GLU A 27 -56.90 -18.74 -52.41
N SER A 28 -57.91 -17.89 -52.19
CA SER A 28 -59.32 -18.32 -52.18
C SER A 28 -60.23 -17.08 -52.25
N GLU A 29 -60.41 -16.58 -53.48
CA GLU A 29 -61.48 -15.64 -53.81
C GLU A 29 -62.83 -16.37 -53.81
N GLU A 30 -63.82 -15.68 -53.26
CA GLU A 30 -65.13 -16.16 -52.85
C GLU A 30 -65.99 -16.68 -54.02
N ASP A 31 -66.63 -17.84 -53.81
CA ASP A 31 -67.66 -18.43 -54.65
C ASP A 31 -68.87 -17.50 -54.83
N GLN A 32 -69.13 -17.05 -56.06
CA GLN A 32 -70.47 -16.65 -56.50
C GLN A 32 -71.01 -17.67 -57.51
N SER A 33 -71.71 -18.67 -57.00
CA SER A 33 -72.59 -19.52 -57.81
C SER A 33 -74.01 -19.43 -57.24
N GLY A 34 -74.79 -18.51 -57.79
CA GLY A 34 -76.24 -18.49 -57.63
C GLY A 34 -76.85 -19.62 -58.43
N SER A 35 -77.34 -20.64 -57.73
CA SER A 35 -78.21 -21.67 -58.29
C SER A 35 -79.57 -21.56 -57.62
N GLU A 36 -80.44 -20.77 -58.24
CA GLU A 36 -81.88 -20.83 -58.03
C GLU A 36 -82.38 -22.16 -58.61
N SER A 37 -82.73 -23.10 -57.73
CA SER A 37 -83.52 -24.26 -58.09
C SER A 37 -84.61 -24.43 -57.05
N GLU A 38 -85.73 -23.80 -57.33
CA GLU A 38 -87.03 -24.16 -56.78
C GLU A 38 -87.36 -25.57 -57.27
N THR A 39 -87.67 -26.50 -56.35
CA THR A 39 -88.78 -27.46 -56.47
C THR A 39 -88.66 -28.58 -55.45
N GLU A 40 -89.81 -28.84 -54.83
CA GLU A 40 -90.29 -30.12 -54.31
C GLU A 40 -89.91 -30.49 -52.87
N ASP A 41 -90.91 -30.24 -52.02
CA ASP A 41 -91.22 -30.90 -50.74
C ASP A 41 -90.98 -32.42 -50.78
N GLU A 42 -89.72 -32.84 -50.66
CA GLU A 42 -89.38 -34.13 -50.05
C GLU A 42 -89.23 -33.88 -48.55
N SER A 43 -90.38 -33.72 -47.88
CA SER A 43 -90.49 -33.78 -46.43
C SER A 43 -90.17 -35.20 -45.99
N SER A 44 -88.88 -35.54 -46.01
CA SER A 44 -88.33 -36.59 -45.17
C SER A 44 -88.29 -36.02 -43.76
N GLU A 45 -89.40 -36.19 -43.05
CA GLU A 45 -89.51 -36.09 -41.60
C GLU A 45 -88.50 -37.09 -41.03
N MET A 46 -87.22 -36.70 -40.96
CA MET A 46 -86.23 -37.35 -40.12
C MET A 46 -86.85 -37.40 -38.74
N ASP A 47 -87.09 -38.61 -38.27
CA ASP A 47 -87.62 -38.86 -36.94
C ASP A 47 -86.85 -37.98 -35.96
N ASP A 48 -87.56 -37.18 -35.16
CA ASP A 48 -86.93 -36.28 -34.18
C ASP A 48 -85.96 -37.07 -33.28
N GLU A 49 -86.25 -38.36 -33.06
CA GLU A 49 -85.40 -39.32 -32.36
C GLU A 49 -84.03 -39.56 -33.05
N ASP A 50 -83.95 -39.50 -34.38
CA ASP A 50 -82.71 -39.67 -35.16
C ASP A 50 -81.85 -38.39 -35.09
N CYS A 51 -82.50 -37.22 -35.14
CA CYS A 51 -81.84 -35.93 -34.90
C CYS A 51 -81.29 -35.82 -33.47
N GLU A 52 -82.08 -36.24 -32.46
CA GLU A 52 -81.63 -36.28 -31.07
C GLU A 52 -80.48 -37.26 -30.88
N ARG A 53 -80.50 -38.43 -31.54
CA ARG A 53 -79.41 -39.41 -31.47
C ARG A 53 -78.09 -38.87 -32.01
N ARG A 54 -78.09 -38.26 -33.20
CA ARG A 54 -76.89 -37.62 -33.78
C ARG A 54 -76.35 -36.50 -32.91
N ARG A 55 -77.24 -35.74 -32.25
CA ARG A 55 -76.85 -34.70 -31.29
C ARG A 55 -76.18 -35.30 -30.06
N THR A 56 -76.72 -36.40 -29.52
CA THR A 56 -76.10 -37.09 -28.38
C THR A 56 -74.74 -37.68 -28.73
N GLU A 57 -74.60 -38.33 -29.90
CA GLU A 57 -73.33 -38.89 -30.36
C GLU A 57 -72.26 -37.80 -30.53
N CYS A 58 -72.62 -36.65 -31.10
CA CYS A 58 -71.70 -35.50 -31.22
C CYS A 58 -71.29 -34.95 -29.85
N LEU A 59 -72.21 -34.88 -28.88
CA LEU A 59 -71.88 -34.46 -27.51
C LEU A 59 -70.98 -35.47 -26.79
N ASP A 60 -71.21 -36.76 -27.01
CA ASP A 60 -70.38 -37.83 -26.44
C ASP A 60 -68.96 -37.80 -27.02
N GLU A 61 -68.82 -37.63 -28.34
CA GLU A 61 -67.51 -37.45 -29.00
C GLU A 61 -66.77 -36.21 -28.47
N MET A 62 -67.48 -35.08 -28.33
CA MET A 62 -66.92 -33.87 -27.74
C MET A 62 -66.48 -34.07 -26.28
N SER A 63 -67.27 -34.80 -25.49
CA SER A 63 -66.94 -35.15 -24.11
C SER A 63 -65.72 -36.08 -24.04
N ASP A 64 -65.62 -37.06 -24.95
CA ASP A 64 -64.48 -37.97 -25.03
C ASP A 64 -63.19 -37.23 -25.43
N LEU A 65 -63.27 -36.29 -26.37
CA LEU A 65 -62.15 -35.42 -26.74
C LEU A 65 -61.72 -34.54 -25.56
N GLU A 66 -62.67 -33.90 -24.88
CA GLU A 66 -62.37 -33.05 -23.72
C GLU A 66 -61.69 -33.86 -22.62
N LYS A 67 -62.15 -35.09 -22.37
CA LYS A 67 -61.51 -36.01 -21.42
C LYS A 67 -60.07 -36.34 -21.84
N GLN A 68 -59.83 -36.70 -23.10
CA GLN A 68 -58.48 -36.96 -23.61
C GLN A 68 -57.56 -35.75 -23.44
N PHE A 69 -58.05 -34.53 -23.74
CA PHE A 69 -57.29 -33.31 -23.50
C PHE A 69 -56.95 -33.11 -22.03
N THR A 70 -57.89 -33.39 -21.12
CA THR A 70 -57.62 -33.29 -19.67
C THR A 70 -56.61 -34.32 -19.19
N ASP A 71 -56.67 -35.55 -19.69
CA ASP A 71 -55.73 -36.62 -19.33
C ASP A 71 -54.32 -36.31 -19.85
N ILE A 72 -54.19 -35.85 -21.10
CA ILE A 72 -52.90 -35.42 -21.69
C ILE A 72 -52.32 -34.24 -20.91
N LYS A 73 -53.16 -33.27 -20.55
CA LYS A 73 -52.74 -32.11 -19.75
C LYS A 73 -52.24 -32.56 -18.38
N GLU A 74 -52.98 -33.43 -17.69
CA GLU A 74 -52.59 -33.90 -16.36
C GLU A 74 -51.29 -34.72 -16.39
N THR A 75 -51.14 -35.60 -17.39
CA THR A 75 -49.92 -36.40 -17.58
C THR A 75 -48.70 -35.52 -17.86
N LEU A 76 -48.83 -34.51 -18.74
CA LEU A 76 -47.76 -33.54 -19.01
C LEU A 76 -47.35 -32.78 -17.75
N PHE A 77 -48.32 -32.32 -16.94
CA PHE A 77 -48.02 -31.66 -15.66
C PHE A 77 -47.31 -32.60 -14.68
N LYS A 78 -47.78 -33.84 -14.55
CA LYS A 78 -47.15 -34.86 -13.70
C LYS A 78 -45.71 -35.13 -14.15
N GLU A 79 -45.47 -35.28 -15.45
CA GLU A 79 -44.14 -35.49 -16.02
C GLU A 79 -43.23 -34.29 -15.74
N ARG A 80 -43.71 -33.07 -15.97
CA ARG A 80 -42.93 -31.86 -15.70
C ARG A 80 -42.56 -31.73 -14.23
N VAL A 81 -43.49 -32.01 -13.33
CA VAL A 81 -43.24 -32.03 -11.87
C VAL A 81 -42.22 -33.10 -11.53
N ASN A 82 -42.32 -34.30 -12.11
CA ASN A 82 -41.38 -35.39 -11.85
C ASN A 82 -39.97 -35.06 -12.36
N GLN A 83 -39.84 -34.44 -13.54
CA GLN A 83 -38.55 -33.98 -14.05
C GLN A 83 -37.87 -32.98 -13.12
N VAL A 84 -38.64 -32.03 -12.56
CA VAL A 84 -38.10 -31.07 -11.59
C VAL A 84 -37.72 -31.78 -10.28
N LYS A 85 -38.53 -32.74 -9.82
CA LYS A 85 -38.22 -33.53 -8.62
C LYS A 85 -36.94 -34.35 -8.79
N THR A 86 -36.72 -35.00 -9.94
CA THR A 86 -35.50 -35.77 -10.19
C THR A 86 -34.27 -34.87 -10.25
N GLN A 87 -34.35 -33.73 -10.95
CA GLN A 87 -33.28 -32.74 -10.95
C GLN A 87 -32.97 -32.20 -9.54
N LEU A 88 -34.00 -31.97 -8.72
CA LEU A 88 -33.81 -31.56 -7.33
C LEU A 88 -33.13 -32.65 -6.50
N GLU A 89 -33.53 -33.92 -6.65
CA GLU A 89 -32.91 -35.06 -5.99
C GLU A 89 -31.42 -35.19 -6.39
N GLU A 90 -31.10 -35.06 -7.67
CA GLU A 90 -29.72 -35.06 -8.19
C GLU A 90 -28.87 -33.93 -7.60
N VAL A 91 -29.46 -32.75 -7.39
CA VAL A 91 -28.77 -31.63 -6.74
C VAL A 91 -28.55 -31.91 -5.25
N ILE A 92 -29.54 -32.48 -4.57
CA ILE A 92 -29.45 -32.83 -3.13
C ILE A 92 -28.44 -33.96 -2.91
N SER A 93 -28.42 -34.98 -3.77
CA SER A 93 -27.44 -36.06 -3.73
C SER A 93 -26.03 -35.60 -4.12
N GLY A 94 -25.92 -34.41 -4.72
CA GLY A 94 -24.66 -33.83 -5.20
C GLY A 94 -24.16 -34.48 -6.48
N GLU A 95 -25.02 -35.19 -7.21
CA GLU A 95 -24.72 -35.88 -8.47
C GLU A 95 -25.09 -35.04 -9.70
N ALA A 96 -25.74 -33.89 -9.51
CA ALA A 96 -26.12 -32.98 -10.58
C ALA A 96 -24.92 -32.60 -11.46
N ALA A 97 -24.95 -33.08 -12.71
CA ALA A 97 -23.83 -33.05 -13.64
C ALA A 97 -23.31 -31.64 -13.95
N ASP A 98 -24.21 -30.66 -13.97
CA ASP A 98 -23.90 -29.25 -14.25
C ASP A 98 -22.95 -28.64 -13.21
N TYR A 99 -23.02 -29.11 -11.96
CA TYR A 99 -22.18 -28.61 -10.86
C TYR A 99 -20.90 -29.42 -10.67
N LEU A 100 -20.87 -30.68 -11.11
CA LEU A 100 -19.70 -31.56 -10.94
C LEU A 100 -18.46 -31.04 -11.68
N LYS A 101 -18.62 -30.55 -12.92
CA LYS A 101 -17.49 -30.01 -13.70
C LYS A 101 -16.88 -28.75 -13.05
N PRO A 102 -17.66 -27.70 -12.72
CA PRO A 102 -17.15 -26.56 -11.96
C PRO A 102 -16.51 -26.94 -10.62
N LEU A 103 -17.11 -27.89 -9.88
CA LEU A 103 -16.59 -28.35 -8.60
C LEU A 103 -15.20 -28.99 -8.75
N ALA A 104 -15.00 -29.84 -9.75
CA ALA A 104 -13.71 -30.47 -10.01
C ALA A 104 -12.60 -29.44 -10.33
N VAL A 105 -12.94 -28.41 -11.12
CA VAL A 105 -12.03 -27.28 -11.40
C VAL A 105 -11.69 -26.52 -10.12
N LEU A 106 -12.69 -26.22 -9.28
CA LEU A 106 -12.48 -25.52 -8.02
C LEU A 106 -11.59 -26.32 -7.06
N GLN A 107 -11.81 -27.63 -6.96
CA GLN A 107 -10.97 -28.54 -6.16
C GLN A 107 -9.52 -28.59 -6.68
N LYS A 108 -9.32 -28.63 -7.99
CA LYS A 108 -7.98 -28.53 -8.60
C LYS A 108 -7.30 -27.21 -8.24
N ASN A 109 -8.04 -26.10 -8.37
CA ASN A 109 -7.54 -24.77 -8.04
C ASN A 109 -7.19 -24.64 -6.55
N MET A 110 -7.99 -25.20 -5.66
CA MET A 110 -7.69 -25.25 -4.22
C MET A 110 -6.39 -26.01 -3.95
N LYS A 111 -6.19 -27.17 -4.58
CA LYS A 111 -4.95 -27.96 -4.47
C LYS A 111 -3.73 -27.19 -4.97
N VAL A 112 -3.85 -26.49 -6.12
CA VAL A 112 -2.77 -25.66 -6.67
C VAL A 112 -2.45 -24.50 -5.73
N ARG A 113 -3.46 -23.72 -5.28
CA ARG A 113 -3.27 -22.60 -4.35
C ARG A 113 -2.59 -23.04 -3.07
N THR A 114 -2.98 -24.18 -2.51
CA THR A 114 -2.36 -24.75 -1.30
C THR A 114 -0.89 -25.11 -1.53
N LYS A 115 -0.57 -25.77 -2.65
CA LYS A 115 0.82 -26.11 -3.00
C LYS A 115 1.68 -24.86 -3.19
N VAL A 116 1.16 -23.85 -3.88
CA VAL A 116 1.84 -22.58 -4.12
C VAL A 116 2.08 -21.84 -2.81
N ALA A 117 1.07 -21.75 -1.94
CA ALA A 117 1.19 -21.15 -0.61
C ALA A 117 2.26 -21.87 0.25
N GLY A 118 2.31 -23.20 0.19
CA GLY A 118 3.33 -24.01 0.87
C GLY A 118 4.75 -23.70 0.38
N ARG A 119 4.95 -23.61 -0.94
CA ARG A 119 6.24 -23.24 -1.54
C ARG A 119 6.65 -21.81 -1.15
N TRP A 120 5.73 -20.86 -1.23
CA TRP A 120 5.97 -19.48 -0.82
C TRP A 120 6.39 -19.37 0.65
N ARG A 121 5.65 -20.03 1.56
CA ARG A 121 5.99 -20.08 2.98
C ARG A 121 7.40 -20.63 3.20
N ASN A 122 7.75 -21.72 2.52
CA ASN A 122 9.06 -22.33 2.64
C ASN A 122 10.20 -21.42 2.14
N VAL A 123 10.01 -20.76 0.99
CA VAL A 123 11.00 -19.80 0.46
C VAL A 123 11.18 -18.63 1.43
N ARG A 124 10.07 -18.05 1.92
CA ARG A 124 10.11 -16.94 2.89
C ARG A 124 10.87 -17.31 4.16
N LEU A 125 10.58 -18.48 4.74
CA LEU A 125 11.27 -18.99 5.93
C LEU A 125 12.77 -19.22 5.68
N ARG A 126 13.13 -19.85 4.56
CA ARG A 126 14.55 -20.07 4.20
C ARG A 126 15.29 -18.75 4.02
N PHE A 127 14.67 -17.78 3.36
CA PHE A 127 15.25 -16.46 3.16
C PHE A 127 15.45 -15.72 4.48
N GLN A 128 14.44 -15.69 5.35
CA GLN A 128 14.52 -15.08 6.68
C GLN A 128 15.63 -15.72 7.52
N ALA A 129 15.71 -17.05 7.55
CA ALA A 129 16.77 -17.76 8.27
C ALA A 129 18.16 -17.48 7.68
N ARG A 130 18.28 -17.29 6.36
CA ARG A 130 19.55 -16.92 5.72
C ARG A 130 19.97 -15.50 6.10
N LEU A 131 19.04 -14.56 6.06
CA LEU A 131 19.29 -13.17 6.46
C LEU A 131 19.72 -13.10 7.93
N GLN A 132 19.01 -13.79 8.83
CA GLN A 132 19.37 -13.80 10.24
C GLN A 132 20.79 -14.32 10.46
N ARG A 133 21.16 -15.45 9.84
CA ARG A 133 22.53 -15.98 9.90
C ARG A 133 23.56 -14.99 9.35
N TRP A 134 23.25 -14.33 8.23
CA TRP A 134 24.14 -13.34 7.64
C TRP A 134 24.33 -12.14 8.56
N CYS A 135 23.25 -11.56 9.10
CA CYS A 135 23.34 -10.45 10.06
C CYS A 135 24.15 -10.84 11.31
N SER A 136 23.89 -12.02 11.90
CA SER A 136 24.63 -12.50 13.07
C SER A 136 26.12 -12.66 12.77
N LYS A 137 26.48 -13.21 11.60
CA LYS A 137 27.89 -13.38 11.21
C LYS A 137 28.60 -12.03 11.04
N ASN A 138 27.98 -11.09 10.32
CA ASN A 138 28.58 -9.77 10.09
C ASN A 138 28.71 -8.97 11.39
N LEU A 139 27.70 -9.04 12.27
CA LEU A 139 27.76 -8.39 13.58
C LEU A 139 28.95 -8.93 14.39
N PHE A 140 29.10 -10.26 14.45
CA PHE A 140 30.22 -10.89 15.13
C PHE A 140 31.58 -10.48 14.54
N GLU A 141 31.72 -10.44 13.22
CA GLU A 141 32.96 -10.01 12.56
C GLU A 141 33.27 -8.53 12.85
N SER A 142 32.24 -7.66 12.85
CA SER A 142 32.37 -6.24 13.18
C SER A 142 32.78 -6.02 14.63
N GLU A 143 32.15 -6.72 15.58
CA GLU A 143 32.48 -6.63 17.01
C GLU A 143 33.90 -7.12 17.28
N LYS A 144 34.32 -8.21 16.62
CA LYS A 144 35.68 -8.71 16.69
C LYS A 144 36.68 -7.66 16.20
N LEU A 145 36.42 -7.03 15.05
CA LEU A 145 37.28 -5.99 14.50
C LEU A 145 37.38 -4.78 15.45
N LEU A 146 36.24 -4.32 15.97
CA LEU A 146 36.18 -3.22 16.93
C LEU A 146 36.99 -3.53 18.20
N LEU A 147 36.94 -4.77 18.70
CA LEU A 147 37.75 -5.17 19.85
C LEU A 147 39.24 -5.14 19.55
N HIS A 148 39.66 -5.59 18.36
CA HIS A 148 41.05 -5.49 17.93
C HIS A 148 41.52 -4.03 17.85
N ASP A 149 40.70 -3.14 17.28
CA ASP A 149 41.01 -1.72 17.19
C ASP A 149 41.08 -1.06 18.56
N ASN A 150 40.18 -1.41 19.49
CA ASN A 150 40.21 -0.92 20.87
C ASN A 150 41.49 -1.35 21.60
N ILE A 151 41.89 -2.61 21.48
CA ILE A 151 43.14 -3.11 22.08
C ILE A 151 44.35 -2.39 21.45
N ARG A 152 44.34 -2.24 20.13
CA ARG A 152 45.41 -1.52 19.41
C ARG A 152 45.52 -0.09 19.90
N SER A 153 44.41 0.65 19.96
CA SER A 153 44.38 2.02 20.44
C SER A 153 44.84 2.11 21.89
N SER A 154 44.42 1.21 22.78
CA SER A 154 44.89 1.17 24.17
C SER A 154 46.40 0.94 24.28
N ILE A 155 46.99 0.10 23.42
CA ILE A 155 48.43 -0.14 23.40
C ILE A 155 49.16 1.10 22.89
N LEU A 156 48.67 1.71 21.80
CA LEU A 156 49.26 2.93 21.23
C LEU A 156 49.20 4.10 22.23
N GLU A 157 48.08 4.31 22.89
CA GLU A 157 47.95 5.30 23.97
C GLU A 157 48.89 5.00 25.14
N ARG A 158 49.11 3.72 25.47
CA ARG A 158 50.04 3.35 26.54
C ARG A 158 51.48 3.64 26.15
N ILE A 159 51.85 3.35 24.89
CA ILE A 159 53.17 3.70 24.33
C ILE A 159 53.34 5.22 24.36
N GLN A 160 52.37 5.97 23.84
CA GLN A 160 52.41 7.44 23.84
C GLN A 160 52.56 8.00 25.25
N ARG A 161 51.77 7.50 26.23
CA ARG A 161 51.92 7.90 27.63
C ARG A 161 53.30 7.62 28.19
N LEU A 162 53.93 6.49 27.83
CA LEU A 162 55.30 6.17 28.27
C LEU A 162 56.35 7.07 27.59
N GLU A 163 56.12 7.45 26.33
CA GLU A 163 56.96 8.41 25.62
C GLU A 163 56.84 9.81 26.23
N ASP A 164 55.63 10.25 26.52
CA ASP A 164 55.33 11.50 27.22
C ASP A 164 55.94 11.49 28.63
N ASP A 165 55.80 10.39 29.39
CA ASP A 165 56.43 10.22 30.70
C ASP A 165 57.96 10.34 30.59
N ARG A 166 58.59 9.70 29.59
CA ARG A 166 60.04 9.81 29.33
C ARG A 166 60.44 11.25 28.98
N GLN A 167 59.70 11.92 28.10
CA GLN A 167 59.95 13.31 27.73
C GLN A 167 59.76 14.23 28.94
N SER A 168 58.74 14.01 29.76
CA SER A 168 58.47 14.78 30.97
C SER A 168 59.57 14.63 32.01
N VAL A 169 60.13 13.42 32.20
CA VAL A 169 61.28 13.19 33.08
C VAL A 169 62.53 13.89 32.54
N ASN A 170 62.78 13.86 31.23
CA ASN A 170 63.90 14.58 30.61
C ASN A 170 63.77 16.10 30.82
N ILE A 171 62.60 16.68 30.52
CA ILE A 171 62.32 18.11 30.70
C ILE A 171 62.41 18.51 32.18
N THR A 172 61.84 17.69 33.07
CA THR A 172 61.89 17.92 34.51
C THR A 172 63.34 17.83 35.02
N SER A 173 64.12 16.87 34.53
CA SER A 173 65.55 16.74 34.85
C SER A 173 66.35 17.94 34.34
N GLU A 174 66.10 18.43 33.12
CA GLU A 174 66.73 19.66 32.61
C GLU A 174 66.38 20.87 33.47
N TRP A 175 65.11 21.04 33.86
CA TRP A 175 64.67 22.13 34.73
C TRP A 175 65.33 22.10 36.13
N TRP A 176 65.43 20.92 36.76
CA TRP A 176 66.08 20.78 38.07
C TRP A 176 67.63 20.75 38.00
N ASN A 177 68.22 20.46 36.84
CA ASN A 177 69.67 20.54 36.64
C ASN A 177 70.12 21.95 36.20
N ASP A 178 69.26 22.74 35.54
CA ASP A 178 69.60 24.09 35.07
C ASP A 178 69.78 25.08 36.24
N GLU A 179 69.09 24.88 37.36
CA GLU A 179 69.31 25.69 38.58
C GLU A 179 70.61 25.33 39.34
N VAL A 180 71.31 24.27 38.94
CA VAL A 180 72.59 23.84 39.57
C VAL A 180 73.76 23.80 38.57
N GLY A 181 73.54 24.17 37.31
CA GLY A 181 74.51 24.06 36.21
C GLY A 181 75.45 25.24 35.99
N SER A 182 75.28 26.37 36.70
CA SER A 182 76.15 27.54 36.59
C SER A 182 77.09 27.70 37.79
N LYS A 183 78.06 26.77 37.96
CA LYS A 183 79.44 26.99 38.46
C LYS A 183 80.06 25.71 39.05
N LYS A 184 81.20 25.30 38.46
CA LYS A 184 82.42 24.77 39.11
C LYS A 184 82.25 23.80 40.31
N ASN A 185 82.61 22.52 40.15
CA ASN A 185 83.73 21.86 40.85
C ASN A 185 83.64 20.33 40.85
N LYS A 186 84.81 19.69 40.72
CA LYS A 186 85.10 18.32 41.13
C LYS A 186 84.75 18.13 42.62
N LYS A 187 83.91 17.15 42.96
CA LYS A 187 84.11 16.17 44.05
C LYS A 187 82.82 15.40 44.38
N LYS A 188 82.97 14.06 44.40
CA LYS A 188 82.33 13.05 45.26
C LYS A 188 80.86 13.22 45.67
N LEU A 189 80.09 12.23 45.20
CA LEU A 189 79.40 11.20 45.99
C LEU A 189 78.50 11.64 47.16
N ASP A 190 77.31 11.03 47.11
CA ASP A 190 76.47 10.58 48.22
C ASP A 190 75.32 11.47 48.71
N LEU A 191 74.14 10.89 48.51
CA LEU A 191 73.15 10.61 49.54
C LEU A 191 72.06 11.65 49.86
N PHE A 192 70.84 11.17 49.61
CA PHE A 192 69.62 11.32 50.42
C PHE A 192 68.76 12.59 50.30
N LYS A 193 67.50 12.29 49.89
CA LYS A 193 66.23 12.71 50.50
C LYS A 193 65.85 14.19 50.48
N SER A 194 64.78 14.48 49.75
CA SER A 194 63.67 15.27 50.32
C SER A 194 62.34 14.86 49.71
N GLU A 195 61.73 13.86 50.35
CA GLU A 195 60.30 13.58 50.34
C GLU A 195 59.51 14.84 50.76
N ARG A 196 58.74 15.46 49.86
CA ARG A 196 57.64 16.36 50.25
C ARG A 196 56.42 16.16 49.37
N LYS A 197 55.51 15.34 49.90
CA LYS A 197 54.11 15.21 49.50
C LYS A 197 53.44 16.59 49.57
N LYS A 198 53.12 17.18 48.42
CA LYS A 198 52.17 18.31 48.35
C LYS A 198 50.78 17.72 48.15
N LYS A 199 49.91 17.85 49.16
CA LYS A 199 48.48 17.55 49.04
C LYS A 199 47.86 18.51 48.02
N PRO A 200 46.97 18.07 47.11
CA PRO A 200 46.26 18.98 46.23
C PRO A 200 45.35 19.90 47.05
N ILE A 201 45.43 21.21 46.76
CA ILE A 201 44.56 22.24 47.34
C ILE A 201 43.17 22.02 46.76
N LEU A 202 42.22 21.58 47.59
CA LEU A 202 40.80 21.53 47.23
C LEU A 202 40.29 22.98 47.17
N VAL A 203 40.19 23.54 45.97
CA VAL A 203 39.50 24.80 45.72
C VAL A 203 38.01 24.53 45.86
N SER A 204 37.44 24.88 47.03
CA SER A 204 35.99 24.89 47.27
C SER A 204 35.49 26.33 47.06
N GLY A 205 34.89 26.58 45.91
CA GLY A 205 34.27 27.86 45.53
C GLY A 205 33.68 27.77 44.11
N PRO A 206 32.68 28.61 43.76
CA PRO A 206 32.03 28.56 42.45
C PRO A 206 33.05 28.78 41.34
N TYR A 207 33.21 27.78 40.49
CA TYR A 207 34.19 27.77 39.41
C TYR A 207 33.65 28.58 38.23
N ILE A 208 34.33 29.67 37.86
CA ILE A 208 34.06 30.35 36.59
C ILE A 208 34.64 29.46 35.49
N VAL A 209 33.76 28.74 34.79
CA VAL A 209 34.11 27.91 33.64
C VAL A 209 34.38 28.84 32.44
N TYR A 210 35.65 29.09 32.14
CA TYR A 210 36.04 29.91 30.98
C TYR A 210 35.87 29.21 29.63
N LEU A 211 35.76 27.88 29.63
CA LEU A 211 35.65 27.05 28.44
C LEU A 211 34.48 26.08 28.59
N LEU A 212 33.52 26.16 27.67
CA LEU A 212 32.42 25.20 27.57
C LEU A 212 32.98 23.78 27.35
N ARG A 213 32.25 22.76 27.81
CA ARG A 213 32.62 21.37 27.53
C ARG A 213 32.34 21.07 26.07
N ASP A 214 33.08 20.12 25.49
CA ASP A 214 32.91 19.71 24.09
C ASP A 214 31.46 19.30 23.77
N ILE A 215 30.73 18.75 24.75
CA ILE A 215 29.32 18.37 24.62
C ILE A 215 28.44 19.60 24.35
N ASP A 216 28.64 20.67 25.11
CA ASP A 216 27.84 21.90 25.01
C ASP A 216 28.17 22.62 23.67
N ILE A 217 29.44 22.60 23.25
CA ILE A 217 29.90 23.11 21.96
C ILE A 217 29.28 22.33 20.79
N LEU A 218 29.22 21.00 20.90
CA LEU A 218 28.63 20.14 19.87
C LEU A 218 27.11 20.31 19.79
N GLU A 219 26.43 20.49 20.92
CA GLU A 219 25.00 20.77 20.97
C GLU A 219 24.68 22.10 20.26
N ASP A 220 25.39 23.17 20.60
CA ASP A 220 25.25 24.49 19.96
C ASP A 220 25.57 24.42 18.46
N TRP A 221 26.64 23.71 18.08
CA TRP A 221 26.98 23.49 16.67
C TRP A 221 25.85 22.79 15.90
N THR A 222 25.20 21.83 16.53
CA THR A 222 24.07 21.09 15.95
C THR A 222 22.83 21.99 15.86
N ALA A 223 22.57 22.80 16.88
CA ALA A 223 21.49 23.79 16.88
C ALA A 223 21.68 24.83 15.76
N ILE A 224 22.90 25.34 15.57
CA ILE A 224 23.25 26.26 14.48
C ILE A 224 23.05 25.59 13.12
N LYS A 225 23.48 24.33 12.95
CA LYS A 225 23.31 23.59 11.70
C LYS A 225 21.82 23.38 11.38
N LYS A 226 21.00 23.08 12.39
CA LYS A 226 19.55 22.91 12.26
C LYS A 226 18.85 24.22 11.92
N ALA A 227 19.22 25.33 12.56
CA ALA A 227 18.70 26.66 12.26
C ALA A 227 19.10 27.11 10.84
N LYS A 228 20.34 26.88 10.41
CA LYS A 228 20.79 27.17 9.04
C LYS A 228 20.05 26.35 7.99
N ALA A 229 19.72 25.10 8.29
CA ALA A 229 18.90 24.27 7.41
C ALA A 229 17.46 24.80 7.29
N ALA A 230 16.89 25.32 8.39
CA ALA A 230 15.55 25.91 8.39
C ALA A 230 15.47 27.28 7.69
N VAL A 231 16.57 28.01 7.59
CA VAL A 231 16.62 29.38 7.01
C VAL A 231 17.21 29.39 5.57
N SER A 232 17.67 28.25 5.05
CA SER A 232 18.15 28.18 3.66
C SER A 232 16.98 28.33 2.67
N PRO A 233 17.00 29.33 1.76
CA PRO A 233 16.01 29.43 0.70
C PRO A 233 16.30 28.34 -0.33
N GLN A 234 15.60 27.20 -0.23
CA GLN A 234 15.57 26.23 -1.32
C GLN A 234 14.99 26.93 -2.55
N LYS A 235 15.81 27.04 -3.60
CA LYS A 235 15.40 27.39 -4.96
C LYS A 235 14.18 26.53 -5.31
N ARG A 236 13.01 27.15 -5.31
CA ARG A 236 11.79 26.54 -5.84
C ARG A 236 11.95 26.38 -7.35
N LYS A 237 11.93 25.14 -7.82
CA LYS A 237 11.23 24.79 -9.05
C LYS A 237 9.87 24.22 -8.62
N SER A 238 8.81 24.83 -9.15
CA SER A 238 7.41 24.40 -9.15
C SER A 238 7.30 22.91 -9.50
N GLU A 239 6.49 22.11 -8.83
CA GLU A 239 5.01 22.09 -8.88
C GLU A 239 4.46 21.36 -7.62
N GLY A 240 3.25 21.70 -7.18
CA GLY A 240 2.49 20.92 -6.20
C GLY A 240 1.97 21.73 -5.01
N SER A 241 0.67 21.99 -5.03
CA SER A 241 -0.16 22.74 -4.08
C SER A 241 0.02 22.36 -2.60
N VAL A 242 0.10 23.35 -1.69
CA VAL A 242 -0.62 23.39 -0.40
C VAL A 242 -0.65 24.85 0.13
N LYS A 243 -1.88 25.35 0.34
CA LYS A 243 -2.39 26.41 1.25
C LYS A 243 -1.39 27.39 1.86
N THR A 244 -1.44 28.64 1.43
CA THR A 244 -0.79 29.79 2.07
C THR A 244 -1.66 30.36 3.20
N GLU A 245 -1.19 30.19 4.43
CA GLU A 245 -1.52 31.09 5.55
C GLU A 245 -0.97 32.48 5.21
N LYS A 246 -1.86 33.47 5.10
CA LYS A 246 -1.50 34.86 4.83
C LYS A 246 -0.84 35.44 6.07
N HIS A 247 0.46 35.74 6.00
CA HIS A 247 1.05 36.69 6.93
C HIS A 247 0.32 38.03 6.79
N GLN A 248 -0.22 38.50 7.91
CA GLN A 248 -1.17 39.61 8.01
C GLN A 248 -0.61 40.96 7.53
N TYR A 249 0.70 41.08 7.33
CA TYR A 249 1.34 42.31 6.87
C TYR A 249 2.40 42.00 5.80
N SER A 250 2.29 42.64 4.63
CA SER A 250 3.25 42.47 3.53
C SER A 250 4.21 43.67 3.49
N ALA A 251 5.50 43.39 3.75
CA ALA A 251 6.58 44.37 3.68
C ALA A 251 7.66 43.87 2.72
N LYS A 252 8.07 44.71 1.76
CA LYS A 252 9.16 44.40 0.81
C LYS A 252 10.06 45.61 0.62
N CYS A 253 11.36 45.41 0.48
CA CYS A 253 12.32 46.50 0.24
C CYS A 253 12.99 46.27 -1.12
N GLU A 254 12.86 47.23 -2.03
CA GLU A 254 13.39 47.15 -3.39
C GLU A 254 13.96 48.52 -3.78
N ASP A 255 15.17 48.53 -4.33
CA ASP A 255 15.90 49.73 -4.78
C ASP A 255 15.98 50.88 -3.75
N GLY A 256 16.21 50.53 -2.47
CA GLY A 256 16.36 51.50 -1.39
C GLY A 256 15.05 52.14 -0.91
N ARG A 257 13.89 51.61 -1.35
CA ARG A 257 12.56 52.02 -0.92
C ARG A 257 11.86 50.87 -0.20
N LEU A 258 11.29 51.16 0.97
CA LEU A 258 10.51 50.21 1.76
C LEU A 258 9.04 50.31 1.35
N TYR A 259 8.43 49.21 0.97
CA TYR A 259 7.00 49.11 0.67
C TYR A 259 6.30 48.33 1.78
N TYR A 260 5.31 48.94 2.43
CA TYR A 260 4.50 48.30 3.47
C TYR A 260 3.01 48.53 3.17
N GLU A 261 2.23 47.47 3.06
CA GLU A 261 0.78 47.51 2.74
C GLU A 261 0.38 48.36 1.50
N GLY A 262 1.31 48.55 0.56
CA GLY A 262 1.08 49.32 -0.67
C GLY A 262 1.64 50.75 -0.65
N GLU A 263 2.08 51.24 0.51
CA GLU A 263 2.75 52.54 0.64
C GLU A 263 4.27 52.41 0.51
N CYS A 264 4.93 53.39 -0.12
CA CYS A 264 6.37 53.39 -0.33
C CYS A 264 7.08 54.48 0.47
N PHE A 265 8.13 54.10 1.19
CA PHE A 265 8.90 54.95 2.08
C PHE A 265 10.36 54.99 1.63
N THR A 266 10.95 56.17 1.70
CA THR A 266 12.36 56.37 1.34
C THR A 266 13.19 56.75 2.55
N LYS A 267 14.49 56.45 2.50
CA LYS A 267 15.42 56.69 3.61
C LYS A 267 15.47 58.19 3.97
N GLY A 268 15.07 58.52 5.21
CA GLY A 268 15.04 59.89 5.75
C GLY A 268 13.63 60.44 6.01
N GLN A 269 12.58 59.70 5.65
CA GLN A 269 11.20 60.07 5.89
C GLN A 269 10.77 59.72 7.33
N THR A 270 10.15 60.67 8.05
CA THR A 270 9.62 60.43 9.41
C THR A 270 8.21 59.88 9.29
N ILE A 271 7.96 58.72 9.89
CA ILE A 271 6.66 58.04 9.86
C ILE A 271 6.10 58.06 11.29
N VAL A 272 4.82 58.44 11.43
CA VAL A 272 4.11 58.42 12.71
C VAL A 272 3.29 57.15 12.77
N LEU A 273 3.60 56.28 13.73
CA LEU A 273 2.87 55.03 13.94
C LEU A 273 1.90 55.21 15.10
N GLU A 274 0.62 55.00 14.84
CA GLU A 274 -0.43 55.01 15.86
C GLU A 274 -0.68 53.56 16.31
N MET A 275 -0.20 53.21 17.51
CA MET A 275 -0.34 51.85 18.04
C MET A 275 -1.71 51.70 18.70
N LYS A 276 -2.57 50.84 18.16
CA LYS A 276 -3.78 50.36 18.83
C LYS A 276 -3.44 49.08 19.61
N ASP A 277 -3.49 49.15 20.93
CA ASP A 277 -3.29 48.00 21.83
C ASP A 277 -4.57 47.14 21.88
N GLU A 278 -4.59 46.00 21.18
CA GLU A 278 -5.55 44.92 21.43
C GLU A 278 -4.80 43.64 21.80
N LEU A 279 -5.00 43.19 23.04
CA LEU A 279 -4.42 41.97 23.61
C LEU A 279 -5.14 40.72 23.05
N PRO A 280 -4.44 39.62 22.75
CA PRO A 280 -5.09 38.43 22.19
C PRO A 280 -5.81 37.64 23.29
N SER A 281 -7.11 37.44 23.08
CA SER A 281 -7.98 36.53 23.83
C SER A 281 -7.57 35.06 23.61
N GLN A 282 -7.47 34.32 24.73
CA GLN A 282 -7.17 32.89 24.80
C GLN A 282 -8.40 32.02 24.52
#